data_AF-A0A961FM48-F1
#
_entry.id   AF-A0A961FM48-F1
#
_cell.length_a   1.000
_cell.length_b   1.000
_cell.length_c   1.000
_cell.angle_alpha   90.00
_cell.angle_beta   90.00
_cell.angle_gamma   90.00
#
_symmetry.space_group_name_H-M   'P 1'
#
loop_
_entity.id
_entity.type
_entity.pdbx_description
1 polymer ?
#
loop_
_entity_poly.entity_id
_entity_poly.type
_entity_poly.pdbx_seq_one_letter_code
_entity_poly.pdbx_strand_id
1 'polypeptide(L)'
;MEISEKWLGEIGGWQALKAARGLLAAGAVTEIQRSDDLLRGLVGSGRSRVTAGLRIRSRTDVENLCTCPLARRTGQICDHSLAVGLASLQPTGPAAAAPSPAAARPAAARDGASTPPSPLQPATSRGRFSIFLPENLLASTGNAPPM
;
A
#
# COMPACT_ATOMS: atom_id res chain seq x y z
N MET A 1 -7.85 18.84 2.64
CA MET A 1 -6.71 19.05 1.72
C MET A 1 -7.11 18.58 0.32
N GLU A 2 -6.74 19.29 -0.75
CA GLU A 2 -7.10 18.89 -2.11
C GLU A 2 -6.08 17.87 -2.66
N ILE A 3 -6.55 16.67 -2.99
CA ILE A 3 -5.75 15.63 -3.65
C ILE A 3 -5.76 15.96 -5.15
N SER A 4 -4.58 16.01 -5.77
CA SER A 4 -4.44 16.22 -7.21
C SER A 4 -3.54 15.14 -7.82
N GLU A 5 -3.72 14.88 -9.11
CA GLU A 5 -2.86 13.92 -9.84
C GLU A 5 -1.38 14.34 -9.82
N LYS A 6 -1.12 15.66 -9.91
CA LYS A 6 0.24 16.19 -9.78
C LYS A 6 0.86 15.81 -8.44
N TRP A 7 0.13 16.03 -7.34
CA TRP A 7 0.61 15.70 -6.01
C TRP A 7 0.78 14.19 -5.81
N LEU A 8 -0.10 13.36 -6.37
CA LEU A 8 0.07 11.90 -6.39
C LEU A 8 1.38 11.48 -7.11
N GLY A 9 1.75 12.21 -8.17
CA GLY A 9 3.04 12.05 -8.84
C GLY A 9 4.24 12.49 -8.00
N GLU A 10 4.10 13.56 -7.19
CA GLU A 10 5.14 14.06 -6.29
C GLU A 10 5.45 13.02 -5.18
N ILE A 11 4.44 12.41 -4.56
CA ILE A 11 4.63 11.49 -3.43
C ILE A 11 4.96 10.05 -3.86
N GLY A 12 4.46 9.60 -5.00
CA GLY A 12 4.61 8.23 -5.48
C GLY A 12 5.65 8.04 -6.59
N GLY A 13 6.09 9.14 -7.20
CA GLY A 13 7.01 9.12 -8.33
C GLY A 13 6.34 8.77 -9.67
N TRP A 14 7.02 9.14 -10.76
CA TRP A 14 6.50 8.99 -12.12
C TRP A 14 6.20 7.53 -12.53
N GLN A 15 7.08 6.59 -12.16
CA GLN A 15 6.92 5.18 -12.54
C GLN A 15 5.67 4.56 -11.89
N ALA A 16 5.47 4.78 -10.59
CA ALA A 16 4.30 4.28 -9.89
C ALA A 16 3.01 4.94 -10.40
N LEU A 17 3.05 6.24 -10.70
CA LEU A 17 1.90 6.95 -11.28
C LEU A 17 1.53 6.39 -12.67
N LYS A 18 2.51 6.11 -13.52
CA LYS A 18 2.26 5.49 -14.84
C LYS A 18 1.63 4.11 -14.71
N ALA A 19 2.14 3.28 -13.79
CA ALA A 19 1.54 1.96 -13.51
C ALA A 19 0.12 2.07 -12.95
N ALA A 20 -0.11 3.02 -12.05
CA ALA A 20 -1.43 3.31 -11.49
C ALA A 20 -2.47 3.70 -12.55
N ARG A 21 -2.08 4.53 -13.54
CA ARG A 21 -2.93 4.84 -14.69
C ARG A 21 -3.28 3.59 -15.49
N GLY A 22 -2.34 2.66 -15.65
CA GLY A 22 -2.59 1.36 -16.29
C GLY A 22 -3.61 0.51 -15.54
N LEU A 23 -3.50 0.44 -14.21
CA LEU A 23 -4.48 -0.26 -13.36
C LEU A 23 -5.87 0.36 -13.44
N LEU A 24 -5.95 1.68 -13.47
CA LEU A 24 -7.21 2.41 -13.58
C LEU A 24 -7.87 2.22 -14.95
N ALA A 25 -7.09 2.30 -16.03
CA ALA A 25 -7.56 2.03 -17.39
C ALA A 25 -8.03 0.58 -17.57
N ALA A 26 -7.43 -0.37 -16.84
CA ALA A 26 -7.85 -1.77 -16.82
C ALA A 26 -9.10 -2.03 -15.95
N GLY A 27 -9.65 -1.01 -15.28
CA GLY A 27 -10.80 -1.18 -14.37
C GLY A 27 -10.47 -2.02 -13.14
N ALA A 28 -9.20 -2.08 -12.73
CA ALA A 28 -8.77 -2.93 -11.61
C ALA A 28 -9.15 -2.38 -10.24
N VAL A 29 -9.64 -1.14 -10.14
CA VAL A 29 -10.12 -0.54 -8.88
C VAL A 29 -11.59 -0.88 -8.71
N THR A 30 -11.92 -1.75 -7.75
CA THR A 30 -13.28 -2.26 -7.56
C THR A 30 -14.08 -1.44 -6.55
N GLU A 31 -13.42 -0.86 -5.55
CA GLU A 31 -14.06 -0.11 -4.48
C GLU A 31 -13.20 1.08 -4.07
N ILE A 32 -13.84 2.20 -3.72
CA ILE A 32 -13.19 3.42 -3.25
C ILE A 32 -13.99 3.97 -2.07
N GLN A 33 -13.29 4.18 -0.98
CA GLN A 33 -13.78 4.79 0.25
C GLN A 33 -12.91 6.03 0.50
N ARG A 34 -13.53 7.21 0.50
CA ARG A 34 -12.86 8.49 0.72
C ARG A 34 -13.43 9.16 1.96
N SER A 35 -12.55 9.51 2.88
CA SER A 35 -12.81 10.36 4.05
C SER A 35 -11.81 11.52 4.05
N ASP A 36 -11.91 12.44 5.01
CA ASP A 36 -11.12 13.68 5.02
C ASP A 36 -9.59 13.43 4.94
N ASP A 37 -9.10 12.47 5.71
CA ASP A 37 -7.66 12.14 5.81
C ASP A 37 -7.31 10.73 5.30
N LEU A 38 -8.29 10.01 4.74
CA LEU A 38 -8.13 8.60 4.40
C LEU A 38 -8.71 8.30 3.03
N LEU A 39 -7.88 7.73 2.17
CA LEU A 39 -8.27 7.06 0.94
C LEU A 39 -8.06 5.56 1.12
N ARG A 40 -9.06 4.76 0.80
CA ARG A 40 -8.97 3.30 0.82
C ARG A 40 -9.73 2.72 -0.36
N GLY A 41 -9.29 1.57 -0.84
CA GLY A 41 -9.96 0.88 -1.91
C GLY A 41 -9.46 -0.55 -2.10
N LEU A 42 -10.13 -1.26 -2.99
CA LEU A 42 -9.73 -2.59 -3.43
C LEU A 42 -9.19 -2.49 -4.85
N VAL A 43 -7.97 -3.00 -5.05
CA VAL A 43 -7.28 -2.98 -6.35
C VAL A 43 -6.86 -4.38 -6.73
N GLY A 44 -7.14 -4.77 -7.96
CA GLY A 44 -6.76 -6.05 -8.54
C GLY A 44 -7.85 -6.65 -9.40
N SER A 45 -7.57 -7.83 -9.96
CA SER A 45 -8.52 -8.57 -10.81
C SER A 45 -8.72 -9.99 -10.30
N GLY A 46 -9.97 -10.44 -10.29
CA GLY A 46 -10.35 -11.80 -9.91
C GLY A 46 -9.95 -12.19 -8.48
N ARG A 47 -9.02 -13.15 -8.38
CA ARG A 47 -8.52 -13.74 -7.12
C ARG A 47 -7.39 -12.94 -6.47
N SER A 48 -6.73 -12.04 -7.20
CA SER A 48 -5.59 -11.27 -6.72
C SER A 48 -6.01 -9.82 -6.44
N ARG A 49 -6.86 -9.64 -5.43
CA ARG A 49 -7.26 -8.31 -4.93
C ARG A 49 -6.49 -7.97 -3.66
N VAL A 50 -6.01 -6.73 -3.60
CA VAL A 50 -5.33 -6.18 -2.43
C VAL A 50 -6.05 -4.95 -1.92
N THR A 51 -6.05 -4.77 -0.61
CA THR A 51 -6.49 -3.53 0.01
C THR A 51 -5.38 -2.49 -0.18
N ALA A 52 -5.72 -1.38 -0.84
CA ALA A 52 -4.82 -0.26 -1.09
C ALA A 52 -5.38 1.01 -0.45
N GLY A 53 -4.51 1.97 -0.15
CA GLY A 53 -4.95 3.20 0.49
C GLY A 53 -3.81 4.11 0.91
N LEU A 54 -4.17 5.34 1.23
CA LEU A 54 -3.30 6.41 1.69
C LEU A 54 -3.95 7.09 2.88
N ARG A 55 -3.19 7.29 3.96
CA ARG A 55 -3.57 8.19 5.04
C ARG A 55 -2.77 9.48 4.91
N ILE A 56 -3.47 10.59 4.73
CA ILE A 56 -2.89 11.88 4.39
C ILE A 56 -2.99 12.76 5.63
N ARG A 57 -1.86 13.00 6.29
CA ARG A 57 -1.80 13.89 7.47
C ARG A 57 -1.41 15.31 7.07
N SER A 58 -0.54 15.43 6.06
CA SER A 58 -0.16 16.71 5.45
C SER A 58 0.32 16.49 4.01
N ARG A 59 0.78 17.57 3.34
CA ARG A 59 1.33 17.48 1.97
C ARG A 59 2.53 16.55 1.86
N THR A 60 3.33 16.47 2.92
CA THR A 60 4.61 15.76 2.97
C THR A 60 4.53 14.52 3.85
N ASP A 61 3.51 14.42 4.70
CA ASP A 61 3.27 13.28 5.60
C ASP A 61 2.10 12.44 5.09
N VAL A 62 2.45 11.39 4.36
CA VAL A 62 1.51 10.44 3.76
C VAL A 62 1.94 9.02 4.08
N GLU A 63 1.03 8.25 4.65
CA GLU A 63 1.26 6.88 5.03
C GLU A 63 0.61 5.93 4.03
N ASN A 64 1.39 4.98 3.51
CA ASN A 64 0.88 3.96 2.61
C ASN A 64 0.22 2.82 3.40
N LEU A 65 -1.06 2.54 3.12
CA LEU A 65 -1.82 1.48 3.76
C LEU A 65 -2.03 0.25 2.86
N CYS A 66 -1.30 0.16 1.75
CA CYS A 66 -1.41 -0.96 0.83
C CYS A 66 -0.81 -2.25 1.39
N THR A 67 -1.51 -3.35 1.16
CA THR A 67 -1.06 -4.69 1.59
C THR A 67 -0.26 -5.43 0.54
N CYS A 68 0.15 -4.78 -0.56
CA CYS A 68 0.93 -5.43 -1.61
C CYS A 68 2.36 -5.77 -1.13
N PRO A 69 3.02 -6.76 -1.74
CA PRO A 69 4.37 -7.16 -1.33
C PRO A 69 5.41 -6.05 -1.43
N LEU A 70 5.25 -5.10 -2.36
CA LEU A 70 6.14 -3.94 -2.47
C LEU A 70 6.00 -3.04 -1.24
N ALA A 71 4.77 -2.59 -0.95
CA ALA A 71 4.48 -1.73 0.19
C ALA A 71 4.87 -2.37 1.53
N ARG A 72 4.63 -3.67 1.70
CA ARG A 72 5.01 -4.39 2.93
C ARG A 72 6.52 -4.51 3.11
N ARG A 73 7.30 -4.58 2.03
CA ARG A 73 8.76 -4.74 2.09
C ARG A 73 9.49 -3.41 2.21
N THR A 74 9.03 -2.38 1.51
CA THR A 74 9.76 -1.11 1.41
C THR A 74 9.08 0.04 2.15
N GLY A 75 7.80 -0.09 2.51
CA GLY A 75 6.99 1.00 3.07
C GLY A 75 6.67 2.11 2.06
N GLN A 76 7.17 2.03 0.82
CA GLN A 76 7.01 3.07 -0.19
C GLN A 76 5.59 3.11 -0.75
N ILE A 77 5.16 4.26 -1.24
CA ILE A 77 3.90 4.43 -1.97
C ILE A 77 3.96 3.63 -3.26
N CYS A 78 3.02 2.68 -3.41
CA CYS A 78 2.95 1.81 -4.58
C CYS A 78 1.90 2.30 -5.58
N ASP A 79 2.02 1.81 -6.82
CA ASP A 79 1.05 1.93 -7.91
C ASP A 79 -0.40 1.65 -7.49
N HIS A 80 -0.64 0.67 -6.63
CA HIS A 80 -1.98 0.33 -6.15
C HIS A 80 -2.63 1.47 -5.35
N SER A 81 -1.88 2.12 -4.45
CA SER A 81 -2.40 3.23 -3.63
C SER A 81 -2.62 4.48 -4.46
N LEU A 82 -1.74 4.73 -5.42
CA LEU A 82 -1.93 5.81 -6.40
C LEU A 82 -3.14 5.54 -7.30
N ALA A 83 -3.43 4.29 -7.66
CA ALA A 83 -4.59 3.94 -8.47
C ALA A 83 -5.89 4.29 -7.74
N VAL A 84 -5.99 3.99 -6.44
CA VAL A 84 -7.12 4.44 -5.59
C VAL A 84 -7.19 5.97 -5.55
N GLY A 85 -6.05 6.64 -5.37
CA GLY A 85 -5.97 8.10 -5.38
C GLY A 85 -6.50 8.71 -6.68
N LEU A 86 -6.03 8.22 -7.82
CA LEU A 86 -6.47 8.66 -9.15
C LEU A 86 -7.94 8.37 -9.40
N ALA A 87 -8.41 7.18 -9.00
CA ALA A 87 -9.81 6.81 -9.15
C ALA A 87 -10.73 7.72 -8.32
N SER A 88 -10.26 8.22 -7.17
CA SER A 88 -11.01 9.19 -6.35
C SER A 88 -11.11 10.60 -6.95
N LEU A 89 -10.30 10.91 -7.97
CA LEU A 89 -10.30 12.20 -8.69
C LEU A 89 -11.16 12.17 -9.95
N GLN A 90 -11.45 10.97 -10.49
CA GLN A 90 -12.31 10.87 -11.66
C GLN A 90 -13.77 11.07 -11.25
N PRO A 91 -14.51 11.97 -11.92
CA PRO A 91 -15.94 12.09 -11.74
C PRO A 91 -16.64 10.88 -12.37
N THR A 92 -16.68 9.76 -11.65
CA THR A 92 -17.54 8.62 -12.00
C THR A 92 -18.61 8.49 -10.92
N GLY A 93 -19.88 8.58 -11.33
CA GLY A 93 -21.03 8.45 -10.44
C GLY A 93 -21.14 7.05 -9.82
N PRO A 94 -22.14 6.87 -8.96
CA PRO A 94 -21.95 6.87 -7.52
C PRO A 94 -20.98 5.78 -7.05
N ALA A 95 -19.80 6.17 -6.58
CA ALA A 95 -19.05 5.37 -5.62
C ALA A 95 -19.90 5.29 -4.34
N ALA A 96 -20.46 4.11 -4.10
CA ALA A 96 -21.37 3.83 -3.01
C ALA A 96 -20.80 4.31 -1.67
N ALA A 97 -21.69 4.98 -0.95
CA ALA A 97 -21.49 5.60 0.36
C ALA A 97 -20.68 4.75 1.34
N ALA A 98 -19.93 5.47 2.17
CA ALA A 98 -19.27 4.97 3.36
C ALA A 98 -20.20 4.15 4.25
N PRO A 99 -19.79 2.96 4.73
CA PRO A 99 -20.32 2.46 5.98
C PRO A 99 -19.70 3.28 7.13
N SER A 100 -20.51 4.18 7.67
CA SER A 100 -20.26 4.80 8.99
C SER A 100 -20.21 3.72 10.07
N PRO A 101 -19.34 3.82 11.10
CA PRO A 101 -19.15 2.76 12.08
C PRO A 101 -20.27 2.82 13.12
N ALA A 102 -21.36 2.08 12.91
CA ALA A 102 -22.30 1.78 13.97
C ALA A 102 -21.80 0.57 14.76
N ALA A 103 -21.47 0.84 16.03
CA ALA A 103 -21.12 -0.16 17.02
C ALA A 103 -22.20 -1.25 17.14
N ALA A 104 -21.75 -2.50 17.15
CA ALA A 104 -22.49 -3.61 17.77
C ALA A 104 -21.50 -4.59 18.43
N ARG A 105 -21.49 -4.60 19.77
CA ARG A 105 -21.14 -5.73 20.64
C ARG A 105 -22.47 -6.23 21.26
N PRO A 106 -22.58 -7.46 21.84
CA PRO A 106 -21.68 -8.62 21.81
C PRO A 106 -22.37 -9.99 21.53
N ALA A 107 -21.50 -11.00 21.28
CA ALA A 107 -21.53 -12.41 21.70
C ALA A 107 -22.73 -13.35 21.40
N ALA A 108 -22.44 -14.44 20.67
CA ALA A 108 -22.69 -15.81 21.15
C ALA A 108 -21.80 -16.81 20.37
N ALA A 109 -21.12 -17.66 21.14
CA ALA A 109 -20.20 -18.69 20.69
C ALA A 109 -20.87 -19.80 19.86
N ARG A 110 -20.12 -20.37 18.91
CA ARG A 110 -20.12 -21.82 18.64
C ARG A 110 -18.71 -22.32 18.34
N ASP A 111 -18.36 -23.34 19.11
CA ASP A 111 -17.11 -24.06 19.14
C ASP A 111 -16.75 -24.67 17.79
N GLY A 112 -15.53 -24.41 17.32
CA GLY A 112 -14.92 -25.05 16.17
C GLY A 112 -13.43 -25.15 16.44
N ALA A 113 -12.98 -26.36 16.73
CA ALA A 113 -11.60 -26.69 17.07
C ALA A 113 -10.62 -26.07 16.07
N SER A 114 -9.82 -25.10 16.55
CA SER A 114 -8.66 -24.59 15.82
C SER A 114 -7.52 -25.60 15.94
N THR A 115 -7.24 -26.30 14.84
CA THR A 115 -5.91 -26.85 14.60
C THR A 115 -4.91 -25.68 14.63
N PRO A 116 -3.81 -25.73 15.39
CA PRO A 116 -2.82 -24.67 15.38
C PRO A 116 -2.23 -24.52 13.96
N PRO A 117 -2.02 -23.29 13.45
CA PRO A 117 -1.32 -23.10 12.19
C PRO A 117 0.10 -23.66 12.31
N SER A 118 0.47 -24.56 11.40
CA SER A 118 1.85 -25.03 11.28
C SER A 118 2.81 -23.84 11.22
N PRO A 119 3.93 -23.86 11.96
CA PRO A 119 4.93 -22.80 11.85
C PRO A 119 5.42 -22.73 10.40
N LEU A 120 5.33 -21.53 9.83
CA LEU A 120 5.93 -21.23 8.52
C LEU A 120 7.42 -21.50 8.62
N GLN A 121 7.87 -22.60 8.03
CA GLN A 121 9.30 -22.89 7.94
C GLN A 121 9.92 -21.92 6.93
N PRO A 122 11.00 -21.21 7.28
CA PRO A 122 11.73 -20.40 6.31
C PRO A 122 12.27 -21.32 5.22
N ALA A 123 11.85 -21.10 3.98
CA ALA A 123 12.36 -21.84 2.84
C ALA A 123 13.82 -21.45 2.61
N THR A 124 14.75 -22.31 3.05
CA THR A 124 16.18 -22.16 2.76
C THR A 124 16.41 -22.55 1.30
N SER A 125 16.55 -21.57 0.42
CA SER A 125 17.01 -21.81 -0.95
C SER A 125 18.53 -21.97 -0.96
N ARG A 126 19.03 -23.14 -1.36
CA ARG A 126 20.44 -23.32 -1.69
C ARG A 126 20.70 -22.61 -3.03
N GLY A 127 21.55 -21.59 -3.01
CA GLY A 127 21.94 -20.85 -4.20
C GLY A 127 23.13 -19.95 -3.92
N ARG A 128 23.92 -19.65 -4.95
CA ARG A 128 24.97 -18.64 -4.90
C ARG A 128 24.33 -17.29 -5.21
N PHE A 129 24.20 -16.44 -4.21
CA PHE A 129 23.73 -15.07 -4.39
C PHE A 129 24.93 -14.15 -4.63
N SER A 130 24.83 -13.29 -5.64
CA SER A 130 25.78 -12.19 -5.85
C SER A 130 25.07 -10.89 -5.51
N ILE A 131 25.63 -10.12 -4.58
CA ILE A 131 25.14 -8.79 -4.22
C ILE A 131 26.07 -7.78 -4.90
N PHE A 132 25.49 -6.82 -5.62
CA PHE A 132 26.23 -5.69 -6.17
C PHE A 132 26.21 -4.55 -5.14
N LEU A 133 27.37 -4.27 -4.53
CA LEU A 133 27.51 -3.24 -3.51
C LEU A 133 28.17 -1.99 -4.12
N PRO A 134 27.46 -0.87 -4.27
CA PRO A 134 28.04 0.37 -4.76
C PRO A 134 29.04 0.98 -3.75
N GLU A 135 30.05 1.70 -4.25
CA GLU A 135 31.18 2.22 -3.45
C GLU A 135 30.77 3.11 -2.27
N ASN A 136 29.65 3.81 -2.36
CA ASN A 136 29.14 4.64 -1.27
C ASN A 136 28.71 3.85 -0.02
N LEU A 137 28.47 2.53 -0.16
CA LEU A 137 28.17 1.63 0.96
C LEU A 137 29.41 0.94 1.52
N LEU A 138 30.54 0.96 0.81
CA LEU A 138 31.82 0.49 1.34
C LEU A 138 32.50 1.55 2.22
N ALA A 139 32.20 2.84 2.01
CA ALA A 139 32.85 3.97 2.68
C ALA A 139 32.42 4.22 4.14
N SER A 140 31.94 3.20 4.87
CA SER A 140 31.74 3.32 6.32
C SER A 140 33.08 3.21 7.06
N THR A 141 34.02 4.12 6.77
CA THR A 141 35.16 4.37 7.64
C THR A 141 34.64 5.06 8.89
N GLY A 142 34.70 4.37 10.03
CA GLY A 142 34.42 4.94 11.33
C GLY A 142 35.25 6.21 11.53
N ASN A 143 34.56 7.33 11.72
CA ASN A 143 35.18 8.57 12.13
C ASN A 143 35.52 8.44 13.62
N ALA A 144 36.77 8.10 13.93
CA ALA A 144 37.28 8.22 15.30
C ALA A 144 37.51 9.71 15.60
N PRO A 145 37.00 10.27 16.70
CA PRO A 145 37.23 11.67 17.03
C PRO A 145 38.71 11.92 17.35
N PRO A 146 39.30 13.06 16.94
CA PRO A 146 40.66 13.42 17.30
C PRO A 146 40.76 13.73 18.80
N MET A 147 41.84 13.23 19.42
CA MET A 147 42.27 13.50 20.81
C MET A 147 42.86 14.90 20.94
#